data_AF-A0A5C7XN11-F1
#
_entry.id   AF-A0A5C7XN11-F1
#
_cell.length_a   1.000
_cell.length_b   1.000
_cell.length_c   1.000
_cell.angle_alpha   90.00
_cell.angle_beta   90.00
_cell.angle_gamma   90.00
#
_symmetry.space_group_name_H-M   'P 1'
#
loop_
_entity.id
_entity.type
_entity.pdbx_description
1 polymer ?
#
loop_
_entity_poly.entity_id
_entity_poly.type
_entity_poly.pdbx_seq_one_letter_code
_entity_poly.pdbx_strand_id
1 'polypeptide(L)'
;MTDTRSDYRIARTVAVVAGVLGTLLAILTPLLPVKQTTAELNWPQNGVMASVQAPLIGYVATDLDISVPCQAAAGLTPGRTVLLSTVPKQAPKAVDRGLLIERVNDDLVLVVRNVPVVVAPLSQVLGPDCQKLTFTAHADQVTAEFVGLKYGPHAEHPGTALKGTRNGYDFRPQIVGVYTDLAGPAPAGLDFTATVDTRFSSAPTPLKLAAMILGVALTVIALIALHILDTADGTRHRRFLPARWWSMSPLDALVTLVLVWWHFVGANTSDDGYILTMARVSENAGYMANFYRWFGTPEAPFGWYYDLLAVWSHVSTSSIWMRLPTLVMALACWWLISREVIPRLGHAVKKSRAAAWTAAGMFLAFWLPLNNGLRPEPIIALGILATWCSVERAVATSRLLPLAIACIIGAMTLFSGPTGIASIGALLVAIGPLRTILHRRSKQFGLAP
;
A
#
# COMPACT_ATOMS: atom_id res chain seq x y z
N MET A 1 -52.94 12.36 11.19
CA MET A 1 -51.48 12.22 11.03
C MET A 1 -50.91 12.05 12.41
N THR A 2 -50.77 10.80 12.85
CA THR A 2 -50.08 10.45 14.09
C THR A 2 -48.64 10.95 14.01
N ASP A 3 -48.15 11.52 15.12
CA ASP A 3 -46.90 12.27 15.21
C ASP A 3 -45.68 11.34 15.19
N THR A 4 -45.46 10.67 14.04
CA THR A 4 -44.30 9.80 13.78
C THR A 4 -42.98 10.52 13.98
N ARG A 5 -42.97 11.87 13.91
CA ARG A 5 -41.80 12.69 14.27
C ARG A 5 -41.54 12.72 15.76
N SER A 6 -42.58 12.78 16.60
CA SER A 6 -42.40 12.68 18.06
C SER A 6 -41.95 11.30 18.50
N ASP A 7 -42.54 10.24 17.92
CA ASP A 7 -42.28 8.84 18.30
C ASP A 7 -40.83 8.41 17.98
N TYR A 8 -40.25 8.94 16.90
CA TYR A 8 -38.89 8.61 16.45
C TYR A 8 -37.86 9.72 16.71
N ARG A 9 -38.19 10.73 17.53
CA ARG A 9 -37.34 11.91 17.74
C ARG A 9 -35.91 11.55 18.18
N ILE A 10 -35.76 10.57 19.06
CA ILE A 10 -34.45 10.12 19.57
C ILE A 10 -33.62 9.49 18.45
N ALA A 11 -34.18 8.50 17.74
CA ALA A 11 -33.50 7.82 16.63
C ALA A 11 -33.08 8.82 15.55
N ARG A 12 -33.95 9.80 15.27
CA ARG A 12 -33.70 10.88 14.34
C ARG A 12 -32.50 11.75 14.74
N THR A 13 -32.46 12.22 15.98
CA THR A 13 -31.33 13.02 16.49
C THR A 13 -30.04 12.22 16.52
N VAL A 14 -30.08 10.95 16.95
CA VAL A 14 -28.92 10.06 16.97
C VAL A 14 -28.36 9.83 15.56
N ALA A 15 -29.21 9.60 14.56
CA ALA A 15 -28.78 9.41 13.18
C ALA A 15 -28.01 10.63 12.64
N VAL A 16 -28.47 11.85 12.92
CA VAL A 16 -27.77 13.09 12.51
C VAL A 16 -26.45 13.23 13.22
N VAL A 17 -26.47 13.20 14.56
CA VAL A 17 -25.30 13.52 15.36
C VAL A 17 -24.21 12.49 15.11
N ALA A 18 -24.55 11.20 15.15
CA ALA A 18 -23.61 10.12 14.88
C ALA A 18 -23.15 10.12 13.41
N GLY A 19 -24.04 10.37 12.45
CA GLY A 19 -23.70 10.43 11.02
C GLY A 19 -22.75 11.58 10.68
N VAL A 20 -23.02 12.78 11.19
CA VAL A 20 -22.16 13.98 10.98
C VAL A 20 -20.83 13.79 11.69
N LEU A 21 -20.82 13.40 12.96
CA LEU A 21 -19.56 13.19 13.70
C LEU A 21 -18.72 12.05 13.08
N GLY A 22 -19.35 10.95 12.68
CA GLY A 22 -18.67 9.85 11.99
C GLY A 22 -18.05 10.31 10.67
N THR A 23 -18.78 11.10 9.88
CA THR A 23 -18.29 11.69 8.62
C THR A 23 -17.11 12.63 8.86
N LEU A 24 -17.21 13.52 9.85
CA LEU A 24 -16.14 14.45 10.20
C LEU A 24 -14.87 13.71 10.65
N LEU A 25 -15.01 12.71 11.52
CA LEU A 25 -13.87 11.90 11.97
C LEU A 25 -13.21 11.13 10.82
N ALA A 26 -14.00 10.59 9.89
CA ALA A 26 -13.47 9.92 8.69
C ALA A 26 -12.69 10.88 7.79
N ILE A 27 -13.19 12.11 7.58
CA ILE A 27 -12.50 13.16 6.79
C ILE A 27 -11.21 13.63 7.48
N LEU A 28 -11.22 13.75 8.81
CA LEU A 28 -10.06 14.21 9.58
C LEU A 28 -8.98 13.13 9.73
N THR A 29 -9.34 11.84 9.68
CA THR A 29 -8.44 10.71 9.94
C THR A 29 -7.13 10.76 9.14
N PRO A 30 -7.11 11.05 7.82
CA PRO A 30 -5.87 11.16 7.05
C PRO A 30 -4.92 12.26 7.54
N LEU A 31 -5.47 13.34 8.12
CA LEU A 31 -4.72 14.51 8.59
C LEU A 31 -4.20 14.37 10.03
N LEU A 32 -4.69 13.36 10.77
CA LEU A 32 -4.26 13.12 12.15
C LEU A 32 -2.83 12.55 12.21
N PRO A 33 -2.07 12.91 13.26
CA PRO A 33 -0.65 12.60 13.37
C PRO A 33 -0.38 11.09 13.49
N VAL A 34 0.80 10.70 12.99
CA VAL A 34 1.36 9.35 13.07
C VAL A 34 2.73 9.40 13.77
N LYS A 35 3.16 8.28 14.33
CA LYS A 35 4.50 8.13 14.91
C LYS A 35 5.38 7.35 13.92
N GLN A 36 6.34 8.02 13.29
CA GLN A 36 7.34 7.39 12.44
C GLN A 36 8.49 6.83 13.29
N THR A 37 9.03 5.68 12.89
CA THR A 37 10.27 5.12 13.46
C THR A 37 11.42 5.48 12.54
N THR A 38 12.34 6.34 12.98
CA THR A 38 13.50 6.77 12.19
C THR A 38 14.66 5.80 12.34
N ALA A 39 15.49 5.67 11.31
CA ALA A 39 16.67 4.83 11.31
C ALA A 39 17.84 5.53 10.62
N GLU A 40 19.02 5.40 11.19
CA GLU A 40 20.27 5.94 10.66
C GLU A 40 21.30 4.82 10.52
N LEU A 41 22.07 4.87 9.44
CA LEU A 41 23.20 3.99 9.20
C LEU A 41 24.48 4.74 9.54
N ASN A 42 25.11 4.32 10.64
CA ASN A 42 26.37 4.89 11.13
C ASN A 42 27.53 3.93 10.91
N TRP A 43 28.63 4.45 10.38
CA TRP A 43 29.88 3.74 10.17
C TRP A 43 31.05 4.69 10.44
N PRO A 44 32.15 4.25 11.09
CA PRO A 44 32.54 2.88 11.45
C PRO A 44 31.82 2.30 12.68
N GLN A 45 31.65 0.98 12.71
CA GLN A 45 31.11 0.24 13.86
C GLN A 45 32.23 -0.38 14.68
N ASN A 46 32.12 -0.39 16.01
CA ASN A 46 33.11 -0.97 16.94
C ASN A 46 34.54 -0.42 16.79
N GLY A 47 34.70 0.80 16.26
CA GLY A 47 36.00 1.45 16.10
C GLY A 47 36.93 0.76 15.09
N VAL A 48 36.41 -0.06 14.17
CA VAL A 48 37.20 -0.75 13.15
C VAL A 48 36.72 -0.39 11.74
N MET A 49 37.67 -0.31 10.81
CA MET A 49 37.37 -0.18 9.38
C MET A 49 36.97 -1.55 8.83
N ALA A 50 35.71 -1.91 9.03
CA ALA A 50 35.10 -3.12 8.50
C ALA A 50 33.93 -2.75 7.58
N SER A 51 33.79 -3.47 6.47
CA SER A 51 32.66 -3.27 5.56
C SER A 51 31.36 -3.77 6.19
N VAL A 52 30.26 -3.05 5.99
CA VAL A 52 28.92 -3.40 6.50
C VAL A 52 27.92 -3.46 5.35
N GLN A 53 26.96 -4.38 5.44
CA GLN A 53 25.90 -4.54 4.44
C GLN A 53 24.61 -3.90 4.95
N ALA A 54 24.03 -3.03 4.13
CA ALA A 54 22.78 -2.34 4.43
C ALA A 54 22.07 -2.02 3.10
N PRO A 55 21.44 -3.00 2.45
CA PRO A 55 20.71 -2.79 1.21
C PRO A 55 19.41 -2.00 1.45
N LEU A 56 19.38 -0.74 1.02
CA LEU A 56 18.18 0.10 1.12
C LEU A 56 17.18 -0.25 0.01
N ILE A 57 15.96 -0.65 0.39
CA ILE A 57 14.86 -0.90 -0.55
C ILE A 57 14.48 0.36 -1.36
N GLY A 58 14.57 1.53 -0.72
CA GLY A 58 14.37 2.85 -1.33
C GLY A 58 15.52 3.32 -2.24
N TYR A 59 16.58 2.51 -2.34
CA TYR A 59 17.86 2.76 -3.02
C TYR A 59 18.71 3.89 -2.45
N VAL A 60 18.13 5.02 -2.07
CA VAL A 60 18.84 6.21 -1.57
C VAL A 60 18.42 6.53 -0.14
N ALA A 61 19.34 7.13 0.63
CA ALA A 61 19.02 7.77 1.90
C ALA A 61 18.34 9.13 1.67
N THR A 62 17.66 9.64 2.71
CA THR A 62 17.11 11.01 2.68
C THR A 62 18.24 12.03 2.70
N ASP A 63 19.18 11.84 3.62
CA ASP A 63 20.38 12.65 3.80
C ASP A 63 21.58 11.72 4.01
N LEU A 64 22.75 12.14 3.54
CA LEU A 64 24.01 11.43 3.70
C LEU A 64 25.14 12.41 3.97
N ASP A 65 25.84 12.19 5.09
CA ASP A 65 26.99 12.96 5.52
C ASP A 65 28.19 12.03 5.71
N ILE A 66 29.34 12.43 5.15
CA ILE A 66 30.59 11.67 5.24
C ILE A 66 31.71 12.63 5.62
N SER A 67 32.50 12.24 6.62
CA SER A 67 33.74 12.90 7.00
C SER A 67 34.88 11.88 7.05
N VAL A 68 35.94 12.12 6.28
CA VAL A 68 37.10 11.24 6.21
C VAL A 68 38.36 12.06 6.48
N PRO A 69 39.12 11.79 7.55
CA PRO A 69 40.41 12.43 7.78
C PRO A 69 41.36 12.15 6.61
N CYS A 70 42.10 13.15 6.11
CA CYS A 70 42.93 12.93 4.91
C CYS A 70 44.01 11.85 5.12
N GLN A 71 44.52 11.72 6.35
CA GLN A 71 45.47 10.68 6.73
C GLN A 71 44.91 9.24 6.60
N ALA A 72 43.58 9.06 6.56
CA ALA A 72 42.99 7.75 6.30
C ALA A 72 43.34 7.22 4.90
N ALA A 73 43.63 8.11 3.94
CA ALA A 73 44.05 7.73 2.59
C ALA A 73 45.45 7.12 2.53
N ALA A 74 46.25 7.19 3.60
CA ALA A 74 47.62 6.66 3.64
C ALA A 74 47.69 5.14 3.45
N GLY A 75 46.60 4.43 3.80
CA GLY A 75 46.49 2.97 3.63
C GLY A 75 46.20 2.52 2.19
N LEU A 76 45.92 3.44 1.26
CA LEU A 76 45.58 3.12 -0.12
C LEU A 76 46.83 2.74 -0.93
N THR A 77 46.73 1.63 -1.65
CA THR A 77 47.81 1.09 -2.50
C THR A 77 47.23 0.71 -3.85
N PRO A 78 48.04 0.42 -4.89
CA PRO A 78 47.51 -0.05 -6.17
C PRO A 78 46.60 -1.30 -6.06
N GLY A 79 46.73 -2.12 -5.00
CA GLY A 79 45.84 -3.25 -4.71
C GLY A 79 44.66 -2.93 -3.78
N ARG A 80 44.68 -1.80 -3.07
CA ARG A 80 43.62 -1.32 -2.15
C ARG A 80 43.22 0.09 -2.58
N THR A 81 42.25 0.15 -3.48
CA THR A 81 41.92 1.36 -4.22
C THR A 81 40.79 2.14 -3.57
N VAL A 82 39.88 1.49 -2.84
CA VAL A 82 38.68 2.14 -2.29
C VAL A 82 38.86 2.47 -0.82
N LEU A 83 38.77 3.77 -0.50
CA LEU A 83 38.74 4.28 0.86
C LEU A 83 37.36 4.05 1.49
N LEU A 84 36.32 4.41 0.75
CA LEU A 84 34.92 4.24 1.13
C LEU A 84 34.06 4.13 -0.12
N SER A 85 33.10 3.22 -0.15
CA SER A 85 32.07 3.16 -1.18
C SER A 85 30.72 2.73 -0.62
N THR A 86 29.64 3.21 -1.23
CA THR A 86 28.26 2.77 -0.91
C THR A 86 27.84 1.49 -1.66
N VAL A 87 28.72 0.98 -2.54
CA VAL A 87 28.50 -0.20 -3.38
C VAL A 87 29.79 -1.04 -3.47
N PRO A 88 29.72 -2.36 -3.72
CA PRO A 88 30.92 -3.15 -3.97
C PRO A 88 31.58 -2.71 -5.29
N LYS A 89 32.86 -2.35 -5.25
CA LYS A 89 33.61 -1.86 -6.43
C LYS A 89 33.67 -2.85 -7.60
N GLN A 90 33.52 -4.15 -7.33
CA GLN A 90 33.53 -5.21 -8.34
C GLN A 90 32.20 -5.28 -9.12
N ALA A 91 31.15 -4.59 -8.66
CA ALA A 91 29.87 -4.62 -9.34
C ALA A 91 29.93 -3.84 -10.68
N PRO A 92 29.42 -4.39 -11.79
CA PRO A 92 29.54 -3.78 -13.12
C PRO A 92 28.97 -2.36 -13.24
N LYS A 93 27.99 -2.00 -12.39
CA LYS A 93 27.33 -0.68 -12.36
C LYS A 93 27.62 0.10 -11.08
N ALA A 94 28.73 -0.21 -10.39
CA ALA A 94 29.09 0.46 -9.14
C ALA A 94 29.25 1.96 -9.35
N VAL A 95 30.10 2.36 -10.30
CA VAL A 95 30.40 3.76 -10.63
C VAL A 95 29.14 4.51 -11.07
N ASP A 96 28.26 3.87 -11.84
CA ASP A 96 27.04 4.49 -12.38
C ASP A 96 25.97 4.81 -11.32
N ARG A 97 26.00 4.12 -10.17
CA ARG A 97 24.87 4.15 -9.21
C ARG A 97 25.26 4.60 -7.82
N GLY A 98 26.44 4.23 -7.34
CA GLY A 98 26.88 4.50 -5.97
C GLY A 98 27.73 5.75 -5.84
N LEU A 99 28.35 5.85 -4.66
CA LEU A 99 29.45 6.75 -4.35
C LEU A 99 30.71 5.92 -4.15
N LEU A 100 31.82 6.38 -4.73
CA LEU A 100 33.15 5.80 -4.56
C LEU A 100 34.12 6.93 -4.20
N ILE A 101 34.83 6.76 -3.09
CA ILE A 101 36.04 7.52 -2.75
C ILE A 101 37.19 6.56 -3.01
N GLU A 102 37.85 6.72 -4.15
CA GLU A 102 38.85 5.77 -4.61
C GLU A 102 40.09 6.44 -5.18
N ARG A 103 41.21 5.72 -5.07
CA ARG A 103 42.46 6.07 -5.71
C ARG A 103 42.40 5.64 -7.18
N VAL A 104 42.53 6.61 -8.07
CA VAL A 104 42.71 6.39 -9.51
C VAL A 104 44.08 6.94 -9.88
N ASN A 105 45.01 6.06 -10.25
CA ASN A 105 46.42 6.40 -10.44
C ASN A 105 47.01 7.08 -9.19
N ASP A 106 47.43 8.34 -9.29
CA ASP A 106 47.98 9.12 -8.17
C ASP A 106 47.02 10.18 -7.63
N ASP A 107 45.74 10.12 -8.02
CA ASP A 107 44.69 11.00 -7.54
C ASP A 107 43.71 10.26 -6.63
N LEU A 108 43.20 10.97 -5.61
CA LEU A 108 42.03 10.56 -4.85
C LEU A 108 40.80 11.23 -5.45
N VAL A 109 39.86 10.42 -5.92
CA VAL A 109 38.68 10.85 -6.66
C VAL A 109 37.44 10.51 -5.84
N LEU A 110 36.55 11.49 -5.64
CA LEU A 110 35.19 11.23 -5.17
C LEU A 110 34.24 11.28 -6.37
N VAL A 111 33.69 10.12 -6.72
CA VAL A 111 32.71 9.96 -7.81
C VAL A 111 31.36 9.61 -7.23
N VAL A 112 30.32 10.26 -7.75
CA VAL A 112 28.92 9.92 -7.44
C VAL A 112 28.17 9.76 -8.75
N ARG A 113 27.56 8.59 -8.97
CA ARG A 113 26.75 8.29 -10.16
C ARG A 113 27.46 8.66 -11.48
N ASN A 114 28.71 8.21 -11.63
CA ASN A 114 29.59 8.44 -12.78
C ASN A 114 29.97 9.92 -13.02
N VAL A 115 29.77 10.79 -12.03
CA VAL A 115 30.20 12.19 -12.08
C VAL A 115 31.26 12.44 -11.01
N PRO A 116 32.50 12.83 -11.39
CA PRO A 116 33.49 13.26 -10.42
C PRO A 116 33.05 14.60 -9.79
N VAL A 117 32.97 14.61 -8.46
CA VAL A 117 32.60 15.80 -7.68
C VAL A 117 33.85 16.58 -7.31
N VAL A 118 34.86 15.90 -6.74
CA VAL A 118 36.14 16.50 -6.37
C VAL A 118 37.29 15.52 -6.64
N VAL A 119 38.45 16.06 -7.02
CA VAL A 119 39.68 15.32 -7.34
C VAL A 119 40.86 16.06 -6.73
N ALA A 120 41.78 15.33 -6.08
CA ALA A 120 43.00 15.88 -5.53
C ALA A 120 44.18 14.89 -5.69
N PRO A 121 45.39 15.36 -6.00
CA PRO A 121 46.58 14.51 -5.99
C PRO A 121 46.81 13.91 -4.60
N LEU A 122 47.09 12.60 -4.54
CA LEU A 122 47.27 11.87 -3.28
C LEU A 122 48.41 12.46 -2.44
N SER A 123 49.45 13.01 -3.09
CA SER A 123 50.55 13.72 -2.42
C SER A 123 50.10 14.99 -1.68
N GLN A 124 49.10 15.71 -2.21
CA GLN A 124 48.51 16.87 -1.55
C GLN A 124 47.53 16.45 -0.45
N VAL A 125 46.76 15.38 -0.68
CA VAL A 125 45.85 14.80 0.32
C VAL A 125 46.61 14.32 1.55
N LEU A 126 47.78 13.72 1.39
CA LEU A 126 48.62 13.27 2.50
C LEU A 126 49.50 14.39 3.08
N GLY A 127 49.49 15.57 2.48
CA GLY A 127 50.22 16.75 2.94
C GLY A 127 49.64 17.35 4.22
N PRO A 128 50.37 18.27 4.87
CA PRO A 128 49.96 18.89 6.13
C PRO A 128 48.74 19.82 5.99
N ASP A 129 48.45 20.29 4.79
CA ASP A 129 47.37 21.24 4.52
C ASP A 129 45.99 20.58 4.47
N CYS A 130 45.91 19.28 4.13
CA CYS A 130 44.64 18.56 4.04
C CYS A 130 44.19 18.07 5.43
N GLN A 131 43.09 18.62 5.93
CA GLN A 131 42.55 18.23 7.22
C GLN A 131 41.61 17.02 7.09
N LYS A 132 40.57 17.17 6.28
CA LYS A 132 39.55 16.13 6.04
C LYS A 132 38.85 16.33 4.70
N LEU A 133 38.33 15.24 4.17
CA LEU A 133 37.35 15.22 3.09
C LEU A 133 35.95 15.21 3.71
N THR A 134 35.12 16.18 3.34
CA THR A 134 33.70 16.21 3.72
C THR A 134 32.84 16.03 2.48
N PHE A 135 31.79 15.22 2.59
CA PHE A 135 30.81 15.02 1.54
C PHE A 135 29.40 15.05 2.13
N THR A 136 28.50 15.79 1.48
CA THR A 136 27.08 15.81 1.82
C THR A 136 26.24 15.54 0.57
N ALA A 137 25.16 14.77 0.73
CA ALA A 137 24.22 14.50 -0.35
C ALA A 137 22.77 14.70 0.10
N HIS A 138 22.14 15.67 -0.56
CA HIS A 138 20.72 15.95 -0.47
C HIS A 138 20.07 15.79 -1.86
N ALA A 139 18.74 15.84 -1.92
CA ALA A 139 18.00 15.62 -3.17
C ALA A 139 18.22 16.74 -4.21
N ASP A 140 18.54 17.96 -3.77
CA ASP A 140 18.73 19.15 -4.59
C ASP A 140 20.19 19.31 -5.07
N GLN A 141 21.16 18.94 -4.22
CA GLN A 141 22.57 19.02 -4.54
C GLN A 141 23.45 18.03 -3.76
N VAL A 142 24.60 17.71 -4.33
CA VAL A 142 25.70 17.01 -3.64
C VAL A 142 26.93 17.90 -3.62
N THR A 143 27.65 17.88 -2.50
CA THR A 143 28.82 18.73 -2.27
C THR A 143 29.96 17.91 -1.67
N ALA A 144 31.17 18.08 -2.20
CA ALA A 144 32.38 17.48 -1.67
C ALA A 144 33.47 18.56 -1.50
N GLU A 145 34.26 18.49 -0.44
CA GLU A 145 35.33 19.44 -0.17
C GLU A 145 36.52 18.76 0.51
N PHE A 146 37.73 18.99 -0.01
CA PHE A 146 38.96 18.71 0.71
C PHE A 146 39.34 19.94 1.54
N VAL A 147 38.96 19.92 2.82
CA VAL A 147 39.14 21.04 3.74
C VAL A 147 40.63 21.32 3.93
N GLY A 148 41.04 22.54 3.61
CA GLY A 148 42.43 23.02 3.68
C GLY A 148 43.17 23.03 2.35
N LEU A 149 42.69 22.27 1.34
CA LEU A 149 43.24 22.32 -0.01
C LEU A 149 42.57 23.42 -0.85
N LYS A 150 43.33 23.93 -1.82
CA LYS A 150 42.89 24.97 -2.76
C LYS A 150 43.15 24.53 -4.20
N TYR A 151 42.33 25.02 -5.12
CA TYR A 151 42.55 24.81 -6.54
C TYR A 151 43.89 25.40 -7.00
N GLY A 152 44.61 24.62 -7.79
CA GLY A 152 45.91 25.01 -8.33
C GLY A 152 45.83 26.17 -9.34
N PRO A 153 46.99 26.72 -9.75
CA PRO A 153 47.07 27.91 -10.61
C PRO A 153 46.47 27.72 -12.01
N HIS A 154 46.33 26.49 -12.49
CA HIS A 154 45.79 26.14 -13.81
C HIS A 154 44.34 25.63 -13.78
N ALA A 155 43.70 25.67 -12.61
CA ALA A 155 42.30 25.27 -12.48
C ALA A 155 41.36 26.40 -12.93
N GLU A 156 40.08 26.07 -13.11
CA GLU A 156 39.05 27.04 -13.50
C GLU A 156 38.87 28.17 -12.46
N HIS A 157 39.09 27.87 -11.18
CA HIS A 157 38.95 28.82 -10.06
C HIS A 157 40.19 28.82 -9.12
N PRO A 158 41.35 29.34 -9.56
CA PRO A 158 42.60 29.28 -8.80
C PRO A 158 42.51 29.91 -7.40
N GLY A 159 43.12 29.26 -6.40
CA GLY A 159 43.24 29.80 -5.03
C GLY A 159 41.96 29.73 -4.19
N THR A 160 40.83 29.31 -4.76
CA THR A 160 39.60 29.00 -4.00
C THR A 160 39.69 27.62 -3.35
N ALA A 161 38.85 27.36 -2.34
CA ALA A 161 38.79 26.06 -1.67
C ALA A 161 38.50 24.93 -2.67
N LEU A 162 39.16 23.79 -2.51
CA LEU A 162 38.98 22.62 -3.38
C LEU A 162 37.64 21.94 -3.09
N LYS A 163 36.58 22.54 -3.62
CA LYS A 163 35.18 22.19 -3.38
C LYS A 163 34.44 21.95 -4.70
N GLY A 164 33.83 20.79 -4.81
CA GLY A 164 32.94 20.43 -5.90
C GLY A 164 31.49 20.47 -5.47
N THR A 165 30.60 21.00 -6.31
CA THR A 165 29.15 20.91 -6.11
C THR A 165 28.47 20.54 -7.42
N ARG A 166 27.48 19.66 -7.34
CA ARG A 166 26.61 19.28 -8.46
C ARG A 166 25.16 19.47 -8.02
N ASN A 167 24.40 20.20 -8.83
CA ASN A 167 23.01 20.52 -8.62
C ASN A 167 22.23 20.37 -9.96
N GLY A 168 20.92 20.61 -9.93
CA GLY A 168 20.06 20.50 -11.12
C GLY A 168 19.62 19.07 -11.45
N TYR A 169 20.00 18.08 -10.63
CA TYR A 169 19.56 16.69 -10.70
C TYR A 169 19.75 16.01 -9.33
N ASP A 170 18.96 14.96 -9.02
CA ASP A 170 19.10 14.19 -7.79
C ASP A 170 20.27 13.21 -7.91
N PHE A 171 21.42 13.61 -7.36
CA PHE A 171 22.66 12.86 -7.40
C PHE A 171 22.85 11.92 -6.20
N ARG A 172 21.86 11.74 -5.31
CA ARG A 172 22.04 10.86 -4.14
C ARG A 172 22.47 9.45 -4.57
N PRO A 173 23.52 8.88 -3.95
CA PRO A 173 24.05 7.59 -4.34
C PRO A 173 23.14 6.45 -3.90
N GLN A 174 23.12 5.38 -4.69
CA GLN A 174 22.56 4.11 -4.25
C GLN A 174 23.41 3.54 -3.10
N ILE A 175 22.76 3.12 -2.02
CA ILE A 175 23.42 2.52 -0.85
C ILE A 175 23.00 1.05 -0.76
N VAL A 176 23.98 0.15 -0.88
CA VAL A 176 23.81 -1.28 -0.55
C VAL A 176 24.63 -1.73 0.67
N GLY A 177 25.42 -0.81 1.21
CA GLY A 177 26.29 -1.00 2.36
C GLY A 177 27.32 0.12 2.44
N VAL A 178 28.30 -0.02 3.33
CA VAL A 178 29.51 0.81 3.37
C VAL A 178 30.70 -0.11 3.25
N TYR A 179 31.47 0.04 2.17
CA TYR A 179 32.57 -0.83 1.79
C TYR A 179 33.89 -0.09 1.80
N THR A 180 34.96 -0.77 2.20
CA THR A 180 36.33 -0.25 2.20
C THR A 180 37.31 -1.38 1.93
N ASP A 181 38.43 -1.09 1.24
CA ASP A 181 39.55 -2.03 1.11
C ASP A 181 40.54 -1.91 2.29
N LEU A 182 40.36 -0.91 3.15
CA LEU A 182 41.20 -0.71 4.33
C LEU A 182 40.76 -1.64 5.47
N ALA A 183 41.70 -1.90 6.38
CA ALA A 183 41.47 -2.72 7.56
C ALA A 183 42.23 -2.12 8.75
N GLY A 184 41.82 -2.48 9.96
CA GLY A 184 42.43 -2.03 11.20
C GLY A 184 41.57 -1.01 11.96
N PRO A 185 42.14 -0.35 12.98
CA PRO A 185 41.43 0.64 13.79
C PRO A 185 40.97 1.83 12.94
N ALA A 186 39.73 2.27 13.16
CA ALA A 186 39.22 3.46 12.51
C ALA A 186 39.88 4.73 13.08
N PRO A 187 40.43 5.62 12.25
CA PRO A 187 41.00 6.88 12.73
C PRO A 187 39.92 7.82 13.29
N ALA A 188 40.31 8.66 14.24
CA ALA A 188 39.41 9.66 14.80
C ALA A 188 38.95 10.65 13.71
N GLY A 189 37.65 10.97 13.71
CA GLY A 189 37.03 11.86 12.72
C GLY A 189 36.58 11.17 11.42
N LEU A 190 36.76 9.86 11.29
CA LEU A 190 36.09 9.06 10.26
C LEU A 190 34.64 8.82 10.65
N ASP A 191 33.72 9.39 9.89
CA ASP A 191 32.29 9.28 10.14
C ASP A 191 31.52 9.16 8.81
N PHE A 192 30.50 8.32 8.81
CA PHE A 192 29.53 8.15 7.76
C PHE A 192 28.17 8.02 8.46
N THR A 193 27.26 8.92 8.13
CA THR A 193 25.91 8.95 8.67
C THR A 193 24.93 9.07 7.51
N ALA A 194 24.03 8.09 7.38
CA ALA A 194 22.98 8.11 6.35
C ALA A 194 21.60 7.92 6.98
N THR A 195 20.72 8.90 6.78
CA THR A 195 19.35 8.85 7.29
C THR A 195 18.47 8.03 6.35
N VAL A 196 18.10 6.82 6.76
CA VAL A 196 17.31 5.90 5.95
C VAL A 196 15.89 6.42 5.77
N ASP A 197 15.38 6.37 4.54
CA ASP A 197 14.00 6.75 4.26
C ASP A 197 13.01 5.74 4.86
N THR A 198 12.46 6.09 6.02
CA THR A 198 11.54 5.28 6.82
C THR A 198 10.11 5.83 6.80
N ARG A 199 9.76 6.67 5.82
CA ARG A 199 8.48 7.43 5.80
C ARG A 199 7.22 6.56 5.91
N PHE A 200 7.30 5.29 5.48
CA PHE A 200 6.18 4.35 5.51
C PHE A 200 6.13 3.52 6.80
N SER A 201 7.23 3.45 7.55
CA SER A 201 7.34 2.75 8.84
C SER A 201 6.75 3.60 9.96
N SER A 202 5.42 3.61 10.05
CA SER A 202 4.69 4.44 10.99
C SER A 202 3.57 3.68 11.70
N ALA A 203 3.20 4.16 12.89
CA ALA A 203 2.07 3.67 13.67
C ALA A 203 1.09 4.81 13.97
N PRO A 204 -0.23 4.53 14.07
CA PRO A 204 -1.20 5.54 14.47
C PRO A 204 -0.91 6.04 15.90
N THR A 205 -1.00 7.34 16.11
CA THR A 205 -1.00 7.90 17.47
C THR A 205 -2.27 7.47 18.22
N PRO A 206 -2.29 7.50 19.56
CA PRO A 206 -3.52 7.22 20.33
C PRO A 206 -4.71 8.08 19.90
N LEU A 207 -4.46 9.34 19.52
CA LEU A 207 -5.49 10.25 18.98
C LEU A 207 -6.05 9.74 17.66
N LYS A 208 -5.19 9.38 16.70
CA LYS A 208 -5.62 8.82 15.40
C LYS A 208 -6.37 7.50 15.59
N LEU A 209 -5.89 6.64 16.48
CA LEU A 209 -6.54 5.36 16.80
C LEU A 209 -7.93 5.57 17.43
N ALA A 210 -8.05 6.47 18.41
CA ALA A 210 -9.32 6.80 19.03
C ALA A 210 -10.31 7.40 18.02
N ALA A 211 -9.87 8.29 17.13
CA ALA A 211 -10.70 8.86 16.07
C ALA A 211 -11.20 7.80 15.08
N MET A 212 -10.35 6.83 14.69
CA MET A 212 -10.75 5.72 13.83
C MET A 212 -11.80 4.82 14.51
N ILE A 213 -11.55 4.39 15.75
CA ILE A 213 -12.47 3.53 16.51
C ILE A 213 -13.81 4.24 16.70
N LEU A 214 -13.78 5.50 17.13
CA LEU A 214 -14.99 6.29 17.35
C LEU A 214 -15.74 6.56 16.04
N GLY A 215 -15.03 6.86 14.95
CA GLY A 215 -15.63 7.07 13.63
C GLY A 215 -16.40 5.85 13.12
N VAL A 216 -15.80 4.66 13.25
CA VAL A 216 -16.47 3.39 12.91
C VAL A 216 -17.66 3.13 13.84
N ALA A 217 -17.48 3.29 15.16
CA ALA A 217 -18.57 3.09 16.12
C ALA A 217 -19.76 4.03 15.85
N LEU A 218 -19.51 5.30 15.55
CA LEU A 218 -20.54 6.27 15.21
C LEU A 218 -21.24 5.95 13.89
N THR A 219 -20.52 5.42 12.91
CA THR A 219 -21.13 4.93 11.67
C THR A 219 -22.08 3.77 11.93
N VAL A 220 -21.67 2.80 12.76
CA VAL A 220 -22.54 1.68 13.16
C VAL A 220 -23.77 2.18 13.91
N ILE A 221 -23.60 3.10 14.87
CA ILE A 221 -24.72 3.72 15.60
C ILE A 221 -25.67 4.45 14.65
N ALA A 222 -25.14 5.21 13.68
CA ALA A 222 -25.94 5.91 12.68
C ALA A 222 -26.74 4.95 11.80
N LEU A 223 -26.14 3.82 11.39
CA LEU A 223 -26.82 2.78 10.60
C LEU A 223 -27.91 2.07 11.42
N ILE A 224 -27.68 1.81 12.71
CA ILE A 224 -28.71 1.25 13.61
C ILE A 224 -29.87 2.24 13.77
N ALA A 225 -29.58 3.53 13.97
CA ALA A 225 -30.61 4.56 14.05
C ALA A 225 -31.40 4.66 12.74
N LEU A 226 -30.73 4.58 11.59
CA LEU A 226 -31.36 4.53 10.27
C LEU A 226 -32.25 3.29 10.11
N HIS A 227 -31.82 2.13 10.61
CA HIS A 227 -32.63 0.92 10.62
C HIS A 227 -33.93 1.12 11.41
N ILE A 228 -33.84 1.73 12.59
CA ILE A 228 -35.02 2.00 13.44
C ILE A 228 -35.99 2.93 12.69
N LEU A 229 -35.49 3.98 12.01
CA LEU A 229 -36.33 4.86 11.19
C LEU A 229 -36.99 4.11 10.01
N ASP A 230 -36.28 3.18 9.37
CA ASP A 230 -36.83 2.33 8.29
C ASP A 230 -37.96 1.39 8.77
N THR A 231 -38.10 1.16 10.09
CA THR A 231 -39.20 0.34 10.65
C THR A 231 -40.50 1.09 10.90
N ALA A 232 -40.52 2.42 10.73
CA ALA A 232 -41.68 3.26 11.00
C ALA A 232 -42.92 2.94 10.15
N ASP A 233 -42.75 2.28 9.00
CA ASP A 233 -43.86 1.87 8.13
C ASP A 233 -44.63 0.65 8.67
N GLY A 234 -44.28 0.14 9.87
CA GLY A 234 -44.94 -0.99 10.53
C GLY A 234 -44.72 -2.35 9.86
N THR A 235 -43.97 -2.40 8.76
CA THR A 235 -43.68 -3.63 8.02
C THR A 235 -42.59 -4.44 8.72
N ARG A 236 -42.99 -5.57 9.33
CA ARG A 236 -42.04 -6.51 9.93
C ARG A 236 -41.29 -7.28 8.84
N HIS A 237 -39.97 -7.39 8.99
CA HIS A 237 -39.18 -8.30 8.17
C HIS A 237 -39.61 -9.74 8.44
N ARG A 238 -40.23 -10.40 7.46
CA ARG A 238 -40.56 -11.84 7.58
C ARG A 238 -39.34 -12.73 7.36
N ARG A 239 -38.38 -12.34 6.50
CA ARG A 239 -37.15 -13.11 6.21
C ARG A 239 -35.99 -12.20 5.80
N PHE A 240 -34.78 -12.48 6.32
CA PHE A 240 -33.55 -11.84 5.85
C PHE A 240 -33.06 -12.46 4.55
N LEU A 241 -33.06 -13.79 4.44
CA LEU A 241 -32.63 -14.53 3.26
C LEU A 241 -33.83 -14.97 2.40
N PRO A 242 -33.65 -15.18 1.08
CA PRO A 242 -34.65 -15.76 0.20
C PRO A 242 -35.21 -17.09 0.70
N ALA A 243 -36.45 -17.38 0.33
CA ALA A 243 -37.12 -18.62 0.73
C ALA A 243 -36.38 -19.90 0.30
N ARG A 244 -35.62 -19.85 -0.82
CA ARG A 244 -34.85 -20.97 -1.37
C ARG A 244 -33.37 -20.93 -0.99
N TRP A 245 -33.01 -20.14 0.02
CA TRP A 245 -31.61 -20.01 0.42
C TRP A 245 -30.99 -21.29 0.96
N TRP A 246 -31.77 -22.23 1.49
CA TRP A 246 -31.25 -23.48 2.06
C TRP A 246 -31.56 -24.73 1.22
N SER A 247 -32.07 -24.56 0.00
CA SER A 247 -32.31 -25.68 -0.93
C SER A 247 -31.17 -25.80 -1.93
N MET A 248 -30.79 -27.03 -2.31
CA MET A 248 -29.87 -27.28 -3.42
C MET A 248 -30.61 -27.86 -4.63
N SER A 249 -30.32 -27.34 -5.81
CA SER A 249 -30.74 -27.92 -7.09
C SER A 249 -29.61 -28.77 -7.70
N PRO A 250 -29.92 -29.68 -8.66
CA PRO A 250 -28.88 -30.42 -9.39
C PRO A 250 -27.87 -29.51 -10.10
N LEU A 251 -28.32 -28.34 -10.59
CA LEU A 251 -27.43 -27.36 -11.21
C LEU A 251 -26.49 -26.72 -10.17
N ASP A 252 -26.98 -26.41 -8.96
CA ASP A 252 -26.12 -25.91 -7.88
C ASP A 252 -25.04 -26.93 -7.51
N ALA A 253 -25.41 -28.21 -7.43
CA ALA A 253 -24.47 -29.28 -7.15
C ALA A 253 -23.40 -29.40 -8.25
N LEU A 254 -23.80 -29.29 -9.53
CA LEU A 254 -22.87 -29.32 -10.65
C LEU A 254 -21.90 -28.13 -10.63
N VAL A 255 -22.39 -26.90 -10.48
CA VAL A 255 -21.54 -25.70 -10.41
C VAL A 255 -20.57 -25.79 -9.23
N THR A 256 -21.05 -26.22 -8.07
CA THR A 256 -20.22 -26.42 -6.87
C THR A 256 -19.13 -27.46 -7.13
N LEU A 257 -19.48 -28.60 -7.72
CA LEU A 257 -18.52 -29.67 -8.04
C LEU A 257 -17.45 -29.19 -9.02
N VAL A 258 -17.83 -28.44 -10.06
CA VAL A 258 -16.88 -27.87 -11.02
C VAL A 258 -15.94 -26.88 -10.34
N LEU A 259 -16.46 -25.99 -9.49
CA LEU A 259 -15.64 -25.02 -8.75
C LEU A 259 -14.66 -25.70 -7.79
N VAL A 260 -15.12 -26.70 -7.04
CA VAL A 260 -14.28 -27.47 -6.11
C VAL A 260 -13.23 -28.25 -6.88
N TRP A 261 -13.61 -28.93 -7.96
CA TRP A 261 -12.66 -29.66 -8.81
C TRP A 261 -11.58 -28.71 -9.35
N TRP A 262 -11.99 -27.57 -9.92
CA TRP A 262 -11.07 -26.58 -10.47
C TRP A 262 -10.18 -25.92 -9.41
N HIS A 263 -10.64 -25.82 -8.16
CA HIS A 263 -9.79 -25.34 -7.08
C HIS A 263 -8.54 -26.22 -6.90
N PHE A 264 -8.64 -27.52 -7.11
CA PHE A 264 -7.50 -28.45 -7.00
C PHE A 264 -6.68 -28.56 -8.29
N VAL A 265 -7.32 -28.68 -9.46
CA VAL A 265 -6.61 -28.99 -10.73
C VAL A 265 -6.47 -27.81 -11.68
N GLY A 266 -7.20 -26.73 -11.42
CA GLY A 266 -7.29 -25.56 -12.30
C GLY A 266 -6.06 -24.68 -12.25
N ALA A 267 -5.82 -23.98 -13.37
CA ALA A 267 -4.74 -23.00 -13.46
C ALA A 267 -5.00 -21.80 -12.53
N ASN A 268 -3.92 -21.24 -11.98
CA ASN A 268 -3.97 -20.05 -11.13
C ASN A 268 -3.78 -18.78 -11.95
N THR A 269 -3.99 -17.63 -11.32
CA THR A 269 -3.66 -16.33 -11.95
C THR A 269 -2.16 -16.03 -11.89
N SER A 270 -1.69 -15.12 -12.74
CA SER A 270 -0.26 -14.79 -12.88
C SER A 270 0.38 -14.20 -11.61
N ASP A 271 -0.40 -13.43 -10.84
CA ASP A 271 0.13 -12.56 -9.78
C ASP A 271 -0.05 -13.15 -8.38
N ASP A 272 -0.45 -14.42 -8.28
CA ASP A 272 -0.65 -15.11 -7.00
C ASP A 272 0.63 -15.08 -6.15
N GLY A 273 1.78 -15.40 -6.75
CA GLY A 273 3.07 -15.37 -6.06
C GLY A 273 3.52 -13.96 -5.65
N TYR A 274 3.10 -12.95 -6.42
CA TYR A 274 3.38 -11.54 -6.15
C TYR A 274 2.69 -11.11 -4.86
N ILE A 275 1.37 -11.30 -4.81
CA ILE A 275 0.51 -10.95 -3.67
C ILE A 275 0.85 -11.77 -2.43
N LEU A 276 1.09 -13.08 -2.59
CA LEU A 276 1.47 -13.94 -1.47
C LEU A 276 2.79 -13.51 -0.83
N THR A 277 3.76 -13.07 -1.63
CA THR A 277 5.05 -12.63 -1.09
C THR A 277 4.91 -11.29 -0.36
N MET A 278 4.16 -10.35 -0.92
CA MET A 278 3.84 -9.08 -0.24
C MET A 278 3.13 -9.30 1.09
N ALA A 279 2.10 -10.16 1.11
CA ALA A 279 1.35 -10.48 2.32
C ALA A 279 2.23 -11.15 3.40
N ARG A 280 3.20 -11.99 3.02
CA ARG A 280 4.10 -12.65 3.99
C ARG A 280 5.13 -11.71 4.61
N VAL A 281 5.62 -10.74 3.85
CA VAL A 281 6.67 -9.82 4.34
C VAL A 281 6.10 -8.59 5.04
N SER A 282 4.82 -8.27 4.85
CA SER A 282 4.18 -7.05 5.35
C SER A 282 4.22 -6.93 6.88
N GLU A 283 4.05 -8.04 7.60
CA GLU A 283 4.06 -8.04 9.07
C GLU A 283 5.42 -7.63 9.64
N ASN A 284 6.51 -8.15 9.06
CA ASN A 284 7.86 -7.78 9.46
C ASN A 284 8.24 -6.37 8.97
N ALA A 285 7.76 -5.97 7.80
CA ALA A 285 7.97 -4.62 7.28
C ALA A 285 7.22 -3.55 8.10
N GLY A 286 6.12 -3.93 8.75
CA GLY A 286 5.23 -3.02 9.48
C GLY A 286 4.29 -2.21 8.59
N TYR A 287 4.26 -2.48 7.28
CA TYR A 287 3.35 -1.87 6.31
C TYR A 287 3.25 -2.73 5.04
N MET A 288 2.18 -2.53 4.25
CA MET A 288 1.93 -3.28 3.00
C MET A 288 2.72 -2.71 1.81
N ALA A 289 4.03 -3.02 1.75
CA ALA A 289 4.92 -2.60 0.68
C ALA A 289 4.63 -3.32 -0.64
N ASN A 290 4.76 -2.60 -1.77
CA ASN A 290 5.01 -3.26 -3.04
C ASN A 290 6.43 -3.83 -3.02
N PHE A 291 6.53 -5.15 -2.83
CA PHE A 291 7.83 -5.79 -2.55
C PHE A 291 8.76 -5.83 -3.77
N TYR A 292 8.21 -5.88 -4.99
CA TYR A 292 9.00 -6.13 -6.20
C TYR A 292 9.31 -4.86 -7.00
N ARG A 293 8.62 -3.75 -6.74
CA ARG A 293 8.69 -2.55 -7.57
C ARG A 293 8.56 -1.28 -6.75
N TRP A 294 8.79 -0.14 -7.41
CA TRP A 294 8.52 1.20 -6.91
C TRP A 294 9.19 1.51 -5.56
N PHE A 295 10.43 1.06 -5.39
CA PHE A 295 11.28 1.47 -4.25
C PHE A 295 10.66 1.17 -2.88
N GLY A 296 9.81 0.13 -2.78
CA GLY A 296 9.16 -0.26 -1.53
C GLY A 296 8.01 0.65 -1.09
N THR A 297 7.46 1.48 -1.99
CA THR A 297 6.24 2.25 -1.69
C THR A 297 5.06 1.32 -1.40
N PRO A 298 4.12 1.71 -0.52
CA PRO A 298 2.97 0.89 -0.20
C PRO A 298 1.99 0.74 -1.38
N GLU A 299 1.15 -0.28 -1.35
CA GLU A 299 0.01 -0.48 -2.27
C GLU A 299 -1.14 0.52 -2.10
N ALA A 300 -0.99 1.46 -1.15
CA ALA A 300 -2.00 2.47 -0.85
C ALA A 300 -2.40 3.27 -2.13
N PRO A 301 -3.69 3.58 -2.31
CA PRO A 301 -4.81 3.40 -1.37
C PRO A 301 -5.53 2.03 -1.48
N PHE A 302 -4.97 1.06 -2.20
CA PHE A 302 -5.61 -0.23 -2.48
C PHE A 302 -5.10 -1.36 -1.58
N GLY A 303 -5.72 -2.53 -1.68
CA GLY A 303 -5.14 -3.76 -1.14
C GLY A 303 -5.42 -4.04 0.33
N TRP A 304 -6.49 -3.48 0.91
CA TRP A 304 -6.88 -3.76 2.32
C TRP A 304 -7.03 -5.25 2.64
N TYR A 305 -7.37 -6.08 1.63
CA TYR A 305 -7.52 -7.52 1.78
C TYR A 305 -6.19 -8.27 1.80
N TYR A 306 -5.08 -7.63 1.40
CA TYR A 306 -3.74 -8.22 1.53
C TYR A 306 -3.36 -8.43 2.99
N ASP A 307 -3.77 -7.53 3.89
CA ASP A 307 -3.57 -7.70 5.34
C ASP A 307 -4.37 -8.90 5.87
N LEU A 308 -5.56 -9.18 5.30
CA LEU A 308 -6.30 -10.40 5.64
C LEU A 308 -5.58 -11.65 5.15
N LEU A 309 -4.96 -11.61 3.96
CA LEU A 309 -4.15 -12.70 3.44
C LEU A 309 -2.87 -12.91 4.27
N ALA A 310 -2.28 -11.85 4.80
CA ALA A 310 -1.12 -11.92 5.70
C ALA A 310 -1.47 -12.76 6.94
N VAL A 311 -2.56 -12.41 7.62
CA VAL A 311 -3.08 -13.18 8.77
C VAL A 311 -3.49 -14.60 8.37
N TRP A 312 -4.14 -14.77 7.21
CA TRP A 312 -4.54 -16.10 6.71
C TRP A 312 -3.35 -17.02 6.43
N SER A 313 -2.20 -16.43 6.08
CA SER A 313 -0.97 -17.16 5.76
C SER A 313 -0.31 -17.81 6.97
N HIS A 314 -0.66 -17.39 8.20
CA HIS A 314 -0.16 -18.01 9.44
C HIS A 314 -0.57 -19.47 9.59
N VAL A 315 -1.72 -19.86 9.03
CA VAL A 315 -2.18 -21.25 9.09
C VAL A 315 -1.44 -22.12 8.08
N SER A 316 -1.37 -21.68 6.82
CA SER A 316 -0.65 -22.37 5.75
C SER A 316 -0.40 -21.43 4.58
N THR A 317 0.71 -21.60 3.87
CA THR A 317 1.00 -20.88 2.62
C THR A 317 0.78 -21.76 1.39
N SER A 318 0.08 -22.89 1.52
CA SER A 318 -0.22 -23.78 0.39
C SER A 318 -1.22 -23.14 -0.56
N SER A 319 -1.12 -23.44 -1.86
CA SER A 319 -2.00 -22.86 -2.88
C SER A 319 -3.48 -23.15 -2.61
N ILE A 320 -3.79 -24.37 -2.15
CA ILE A 320 -5.16 -24.81 -1.80
C ILE A 320 -5.71 -23.94 -0.67
N TRP A 321 -4.93 -23.75 0.41
CA TRP A 321 -5.37 -22.94 1.54
C TRP A 321 -5.52 -21.45 1.20
N MET A 322 -4.53 -20.87 0.52
CA MET A 322 -4.53 -19.45 0.21
C MET A 322 -5.64 -19.05 -0.76
N ARG A 323 -6.04 -19.95 -1.68
CA ARG A 323 -7.16 -19.73 -2.61
C ARG A 323 -8.52 -20.18 -2.06
N LEU A 324 -8.58 -20.69 -0.83
CA LEU A 324 -9.84 -21.13 -0.22
C LEU A 324 -10.86 -19.97 -0.07
N PRO A 325 -10.46 -18.75 0.36
CA PRO A 325 -11.37 -17.61 0.35
C PRO A 325 -11.95 -17.33 -1.05
N THR A 326 -11.13 -17.47 -2.09
CA THR A 326 -11.56 -17.31 -3.48
C THR A 326 -12.61 -18.35 -3.89
N LEU A 327 -12.45 -19.61 -3.48
CA LEU A 327 -13.48 -20.64 -3.69
C LEU A 327 -14.80 -20.28 -2.96
N VAL A 328 -14.72 -19.82 -1.71
CA VAL A 328 -15.91 -19.37 -0.95
C VAL A 328 -16.61 -18.21 -1.66
N MET A 329 -15.85 -17.24 -2.18
CA MET A 329 -16.39 -16.13 -2.98
C MET A 329 -17.07 -16.61 -4.27
N ALA A 330 -16.51 -17.63 -4.93
CA ALA A 330 -17.12 -18.25 -6.12
C ALA A 330 -18.50 -18.82 -5.80
N LEU A 331 -18.59 -19.59 -4.71
CA LEU A 331 -19.83 -20.20 -4.25
C LEU A 331 -20.85 -19.14 -3.85
N ALA A 332 -20.41 -18.09 -3.14
CA ALA A 332 -21.26 -16.96 -2.77
C ALA A 332 -21.80 -16.21 -4.01
N CYS A 333 -20.95 -15.95 -5.01
CA CYS A 333 -21.35 -15.36 -6.29
C CYS A 333 -22.45 -16.19 -6.96
N TRP A 334 -22.24 -17.50 -7.11
CA TRP A 334 -23.24 -18.38 -7.70
C TRP A 334 -24.54 -18.38 -6.89
N TRP A 335 -24.45 -18.37 -5.57
CA TRP A 335 -25.62 -18.33 -4.69
C TRP A 335 -26.44 -17.05 -4.87
N LEU A 336 -25.77 -15.88 -4.95
CA LEU A 336 -26.42 -14.60 -5.24
C LEU A 336 -27.06 -14.59 -6.62
N ILE A 337 -26.34 -15.04 -7.65
CA ILE A 337 -26.86 -15.09 -9.04
C ILE A 337 -28.14 -15.94 -9.09
N SER A 338 -28.08 -17.16 -8.56
CA SER A 338 -29.16 -18.14 -8.65
C SER A 338 -30.39 -17.79 -7.80
N ARG A 339 -30.20 -17.18 -6.61
CA ARG A 339 -31.28 -16.99 -5.62
C ARG A 339 -31.78 -15.56 -5.50
N GLU A 340 -30.94 -14.57 -5.80
CA GLU A 340 -31.31 -13.15 -5.71
C GLU A 340 -31.48 -12.53 -7.10
N VAL A 341 -30.48 -12.69 -7.98
CA VAL A 341 -30.46 -12.00 -9.29
C VAL A 341 -31.49 -12.59 -10.25
N ILE A 342 -31.40 -13.89 -10.57
CA ILE A 342 -32.28 -14.54 -11.56
C ILE A 342 -33.76 -14.36 -11.23
N PRO A 343 -34.24 -14.57 -9.97
CA PRO A 343 -35.64 -14.38 -9.64
C PRO A 343 -36.10 -12.92 -9.72
N ARG A 344 -35.17 -11.95 -9.60
CA ARG A 344 -35.46 -10.52 -9.65
C ARG A 344 -35.60 -9.98 -11.07
N LEU A 345 -34.96 -10.61 -12.05
CA LEU A 345 -35.01 -10.22 -13.47
C LEU A 345 -36.37 -10.47 -14.15
N GLY A 346 -37.30 -11.17 -13.49
CA GLY A 346 -38.66 -11.35 -13.95
C GLY A 346 -39.13 -12.80 -14.00
N HIS A 347 -40.44 -12.99 -14.17
CA HIS A 347 -41.07 -14.32 -14.07
C HIS A 347 -40.64 -15.29 -15.17
N ALA A 348 -40.43 -14.78 -16.39
CA ALA A 348 -39.97 -15.57 -17.53
C ALA A 348 -38.57 -16.16 -17.29
N VAL A 349 -37.63 -15.32 -16.83
CA VAL A 349 -36.26 -15.73 -16.50
C VAL A 349 -36.26 -16.73 -15.35
N LYS A 350 -37.04 -16.46 -14.29
CA LYS A 350 -37.16 -17.33 -13.12
C LYS A 350 -37.65 -18.75 -13.44
N LYS A 351 -38.55 -18.91 -14.42
CA LYS A 351 -39.11 -20.23 -14.80
C LYS A 351 -38.29 -20.95 -15.88
N SER A 352 -37.49 -20.22 -16.66
CA SER A 352 -36.72 -20.79 -17.76
C SER A 352 -35.50 -21.56 -17.25
N ARG A 353 -35.45 -22.87 -17.51
CA ARG A 353 -34.25 -23.66 -17.22
C ARG A 353 -33.07 -23.25 -18.09
N ALA A 354 -33.32 -22.90 -19.35
CA ALA A 354 -32.27 -22.44 -20.27
C ALA A 354 -31.56 -21.21 -19.70
N ALA A 355 -32.30 -20.25 -19.13
CA ALA A 355 -31.71 -19.05 -18.51
C ALA A 355 -30.80 -19.38 -17.31
N ALA A 356 -31.18 -20.36 -16.48
CA ALA A 356 -30.34 -20.79 -15.35
C ALA A 356 -29.06 -21.50 -15.83
N TRP A 357 -29.15 -22.35 -16.85
CA TRP A 357 -28.00 -23.05 -17.43
C TRP A 357 -27.04 -22.09 -18.15
N THR A 358 -27.56 -21.11 -18.90
CA THR A 358 -26.72 -20.11 -19.55
C THR A 358 -26.03 -19.20 -18.53
N ALA A 359 -26.74 -18.80 -17.47
CA ALA A 359 -26.13 -18.05 -16.37
C ALA A 359 -24.99 -18.84 -15.68
N ALA A 360 -25.20 -20.14 -15.40
CA ALA A 360 -24.18 -21.02 -14.83
C ALA A 360 -22.96 -21.18 -15.76
N GLY A 361 -23.22 -21.48 -17.05
CA GLY A 361 -22.15 -21.66 -18.04
C GLY A 361 -21.32 -20.39 -18.21
N MET A 362 -21.97 -19.22 -18.31
CA MET A 362 -21.26 -17.95 -18.45
C MET A 362 -20.48 -17.60 -17.17
N PHE A 363 -21.08 -17.79 -16.00
CA PHE A 363 -20.39 -17.59 -14.72
C PHE A 363 -19.12 -18.44 -14.64
N LEU A 364 -19.20 -19.74 -14.93
CA LEU A 364 -18.05 -20.64 -14.92
C LEU A 364 -17.00 -20.26 -15.97
N ALA A 365 -17.43 -19.92 -17.18
CA ALA A 365 -16.51 -19.53 -18.26
C ALA A 365 -15.68 -18.28 -17.93
N PHE A 366 -16.21 -17.34 -17.14
CA PHE A 366 -15.41 -16.23 -16.62
C PHE A 366 -14.62 -16.61 -15.36
N TRP A 367 -15.23 -17.34 -14.43
CA TRP A 367 -14.62 -17.61 -13.13
C TRP A 367 -13.39 -18.49 -13.23
N LEU A 368 -13.50 -19.61 -13.95
CA LEU A 368 -12.46 -20.64 -13.98
C LEU A 368 -11.11 -20.10 -14.51
N PRO A 369 -11.04 -19.40 -15.65
CA PRO A 369 -9.76 -18.90 -16.17
C PRO A 369 -9.26 -17.61 -15.52
N LEU A 370 -10.14 -16.76 -14.96
CA LEU A 370 -9.76 -15.39 -14.55
C LEU A 370 -9.72 -15.18 -13.03
N ASN A 371 -10.51 -15.93 -12.26
CA ASN A 371 -10.72 -15.65 -10.84
C ASN A 371 -10.18 -16.74 -9.92
N ASN A 372 -9.40 -17.70 -10.42
CA ASN A 372 -8.81 -18.75 -9.60
C ASN A 372 -7.46 -18.33 -9.00
N GLY A 373 -7.43 -17.29 -8.17
CA GLY A 373 -6.17 -16.76 -7.62
C GLY A 373 -6.34 -15.83 -6.43
N LEU A 374 -5.29 -15.05 -6.16
CA LEU A 374 -5.22 -14.09 -5.04
C LEU A 374 -5.41 -12.63 -5.45
N ARG A 375 -5.55 -12.37 -6.76
CA ARG A 375 -5.85 -11.04 -7.29
C ARG A 375 -7.24 -10.53 -6.82
N PRO A 376 -7.56 -9.23 -6.94
CA PRO A 376 -8.78 -8.66 -6.34
C PRO A 376 -10.06 -8.94 -7.11
N GLU A 377 -9.99 -9.47 -8.34
CA GLU A 377 -11.14 -9.67 -9.23
C GLU A 377 -12.28 -10.52 -8.62
N PRO A 378 -12.03 -11.61 -7.87
CA PRO A 378 -13.09 -12.35 -7.18
C PRO A 378 -13.86 -11.50 -6.16
N ILE A 379 -13.13 -10.66 -5.40
CA ILE A 379 -13.72 -9.72 -4.43
C ILE A 379 -14.56 -8.69 -5.17
N ILE A 380 -14.05 -8.19 -6.31
CA ILE A 380 -14.75 -7.19 -7.12
C ILE A 380 -16.03 -7.76 -7.73
N ALA A 381 -15.97 -8.96 -8.30
CA ALA A 381 -17.14 -9.64 -8.87
C ALA A 381 -18.23 -9.85 -7.81
N LEU A 382 -17.86 -10.36 -6.64
CA LEU A 382 -18.80 -10.56 -5.52
C LEU A 382 -19.34 -9.22 -5.01
N GLY A 383 -18.47 -8.22 -4.84
CA GLY A 383 -18.82 -6.90 -4.34
C GLY A 383 -19.82 -6.17 -5.23
N ILE A 384 -19.65 -6.24 -6.55
CA ILE A 384 -20.60 -5.67 -7.51
C ILE A 384 -21.97 -6.36 -7.41
N LEU A 385 -21.99 -7.69 -7.37
CA LEU A 385 -23.24 -8.46 -7.22
C LEU A 385 -23.95 -8.12 -5.90
N ALA A 386 -23.21 -8.07 -4.80
CA ALA A 386 -23.75 -7.75 -3.48
C ALA A 386 -24.24 -6.29 -3.40
N THR A 387 -23.54 -5.35 -4.03
CA THR A 387 -23.97 -3.94 -4.16
C THR A 387 -25.29 -3.86 -4.92
N TRP A 388 -25.38 -4.49 -6.10
CA TRP A 388 -26.60 -4.52 -6.90
C TRP A 388 -27.78 -5.16 -6.15
N CYS A 389 -27.57 -6.33 -5.51
CA CYS A 389 -28.60 -7.00 -4.73
C CYS A 389 -29.10 -6.12 -3.56
N SER A 390 -28.21 -5.38 -2.92
CA SER A 390 -28.53 -4.47 -1.82
C SER A 390 -29.35 -3.26 -2.29
N VAL A 391 -28.98 -2.67 -3.44
CA VAL A 391 -29.74 -1.59 -4.09
C VAL A 391 -31.13 -2.09 -4.50
N GLU A 392 -31.23 -3.21 -5.21
CA GLU A 392 -32.51 -3.77 -5.63
C GLU A 392 -33.44 -4.05 -4.46
N ARG A 393 -32.88 -4.56 -3.34
CA ARG A 393 -33.63 -4.75 -2.11
C ARG A 393 -34.08 -3.44 -1.48
N ALA A 394 -33.24 -2.41 -1.51
CA ALA A 394 -33.61 -1.06 -1.06
C ALA A 394 -34.80 -0.52 -1.87
N VAL A 395 -34.77 -0.66 -3.20
CA VAL A 395 -35.87 -0.25 -4.09
C VAL A 395 -37.15 -1.02 -3.79
N ALA A 396 -37.06 -2.35 -3.72
CA ALA A 396 -38.22 -3.21 -3.50
C ALA A 396 -38.88 -2.97 -2.13
N THR A 397 -38.09 -2.62 -1.11
CA THR A 397 -38.59 -2.41 0.27
C THR A 397 -38.80 -0.94 0.62
N SER A 398 -38.41 0.01 -0.24
CA SER A 398 -38.38 1.45 0.05
C SER A 398 -37.63 1.80 1.34
N ARG A 399 -36.49 1.14 1.59
CA ARG A 399 -35.65 1.32 2.80
C ARG A 399 -34.29 1.90 2.46
N LEU A 400 -33.73 2.71 3.35
CA LEU A 400 -32.43 3.36 3.15
C LEU A 400 -31.25 2.52 3.66
N LEU A 401 -31.46 1.66 4.66
CA LEU A 401 -30.38 0.83 5.20
C LEU A 401 -29.71 -0.08 4.16
N PRO A 402 -30.44 -0.86 3.32
CA PRO A 402 -29.79 -1.71 2.32
C PRO A 402 -29.00 -0.89 1.29
N LEU A 403 -29.43 0.34 1.04
CA LEU A 403 -28.72 1.26 0.16
C LEU A 403 -27.43 1.80 0.81
N ALA A 404 -27.47 2.14 2.11
CA ALA A 404 -26.26 2.48 2.86
C ALA A 404 -25.26 1.32 2.90
N ILE A 405 -25.75 0.08 3.08
CA ILE A 405 -24.92 -1.14 2.98
C ILE A 405 -24.33 -1.28 1.57
N ALA A 406 -25.10 -1.01 0.52
CA ALA A 406 -24.60 -1.02 -0.85
C ALA A 406 -23.45 -0.03 -1.06
N CYS A 407 -23.54 1.19 -0.49
CA CYS A 407 -22.46 2.17 -0.54
C CYS A 407 -21.20 1.67 0.16
N ILE A 408 -21.33 1.01 1.32
CA ILE A 408 -20.19 0.43 2.06
C ILE A 408 -19.52 -0.68 1.24
N ILE A 409 -20.32 -1.62 0.70
CA ILE A 409 -19.80 -2.71 -0.13
C ILE A 409 -19.12 -2.16 -1.38
N GLY A 410 -19.75 -1.21 -2.07
CA GLY A 410 -19.20 -0.57 -3.26
C GLY A 410 -17.89 0.16 -2.96
N ALA A 411 -17.82 0.92 -1.86
CA ALA A 411 -16.59 1.60 -1.44
C ALA A 411 -15.47 0.60 -1.10
N MET A 412 -15.76 -0.45 -0.31
CA MET A 412 -14.78 -1.52 -0.01
C MET A 412 -14.29 -2.20 -1.29
N THR A 413 -15.18 -2.42 -2.25
CA THR A 413 -14.88 -3.03 -3.55
C THR A 413 -14.00 -2.13 -4.41
N LEU A 414 -14.28 -0.83 -4.43
CA LEU A 414 -13.50 0.17 -5.16
C LEU A 414 -12.03 0.18 -4.70
N PHE A 415 -11.80 0.09 -3.39
CA PHE A 415 -10.46 0.09 -2.80
C PHE A 415 -9.83 -1.30 -2.69
N SER A 416 -10.45 -2.36 -3.21
CA SER A 416 -9.79 -3.68 -3.30
C SER A 416 -8.61 -3.65 -4.26
N GLY A 417 -8.72 -2.95 -5.39
CA GLY A 417 -7.66 -2.79 -6.38
C GLY A 417 -8.05 -1.72 -7.41
N PRO A 418 -7.13 -1.25 -8.26
CA PRO A 418 -7.44 -0.22 -9.27
C PRO A 418 -8.58 -0.62 -10.22
N THR A 419 -8.71 -1.92 -10.52
CA THR A 419 -9.81 -2.47 -11.33
C THR A 419 -11.17 -2.43 -10.64
N GLY A 420 -11.20 -2.15 -9.32
CA GLY A 420 -12.41 -1.94 -8.52
C GLY A 420 -13.24 -0.74 -8.95
N ILE A 421 -12.71 0.12 -9.82
CA ILE A 421 -13.44 1.23 -10.46
C ILE A 421 -14.73 0.76 -11.16
N ALA A 422 -14.80 -0.50 -11.59
CA ALA A 422 -16.01 -1.11 -12.14
C ALA A 422 -17.22 -1.05 -11.17
N SER A 423 -16.98 -1.03 -9.86
CA SER A 423 -18.04 -0.89 -8.83
C SER A 423 -18.74 0.45 -8.85
N ILE A 424 -18.11 1.51 -9.38
CA ILE A 424 -18.73 2.83 -9.55
C ILE A 424 -19.98 2.74 -10.42
N GLY A 425 -20.00 1.85 -11.43
CA GLY A 425 -21.18 1.63 -12.26
C GLY A 425 -22.41 1.22 -11.44
N ALA A 426 -22.24 0.29 -10.50
CA ALA A 426 -23.31 -0.14 -9.60
C ALA A 426 -23.77 0.98 -8.65
N LEU A 427 -22.84 1.82 -8.18
CA LEU A 427 -23.13 2.97 -7.32
C LEU A 427 -23.88 4.08 -8.06
N LEU A 428 -23.49 4.39 -9.30
CA LEU A 428 -24.15 5.41 -10.12
C LEU A 428 -25.59 5.01 -10.46
N VAL A 429 -25.83 3.73 -10.77
CA VAL A 429 -27.18 3.20 -10.99
C VAL A 429 -28.05 3.34 -9.74
N ALA A 430 -27.46 3.32 -8.55
CA ALA A 430 -28.18 3.47 -7.28
C ALA A 430 -28.68 4.90 -7.01
N ILE A 431 -28.17 5.93 -7.71
CA ILE A 431 -28.53 7.35 -7.48
C ILE A 431 -30.00 7.63 -7.81
N GLY A 432 -30.51 7.08 -8.91
CA GLY A 432 -31.91 7.27 -9.32
C GLY A 432 -32.87 6.77 -8.23
N PRO A 433 -32.78 5.49 -7.84
CA PRO A 433 -33.61 4.95 -6.76
C PRO A 433 -33.39 5.62 -5.41
N LEU A 434 -32.16 6.03 -5.07
CA LEU A 434 -31.86 6.82 -3.87
C LEU A 434 -32.74 8.08 -3.81
N ARG A 435 -32.79 8.85 -4.91
CA ARG A 435 -33.59 10.07 -4.99
C ARG A 435 -35.08 9.79 -4.79
N THR A 436 -35.59 8.70 -5.37
CA THR A 436 -36.99 8.29 -5.22
C THR A 436 -37.34 7.94 -3.78
N ILE A 437 -36.50 7.14 -3.11
CA ILE A 437 -36.72 6.73 -1.71
C ILE A 437 -36.59 7.94 -0.78
N LEU A 438 -35.56 8.78 -0.96
CA LEU A 438 -35.36 9.99 -0.17
C LEU A 438 -36.53 10.96 -0.30
N HIS A 439 -37.06 11.20 -1.50
CA HIS A 439 -38.18 12.12 -1.68
C HIS A 439 -39.46 11.65 -0.96
N ARG A 440 -39.66 10.33 -0.83
CA ARG A 440 -40.78 9.76 -0.08
C ARG A 440 -40.55 9.87 1.44
N ARG A 441 -39.35 9.57 1.91
CA ARG A 441 -38.98 9.60 3.34
C ARG A 441 -38.86 11.02 3.90
N SER A 442 -38.42 11.99 3.10
CA SER A 442 -38.21 13.37 3.56
C SER A 442 -39.50 14.08 3.97
N LYS A 443 -40.63 13.69 3.39
CA LYS A 443 -41.96 14.17 3.80
C LYS A 443 -42.35 13.69 5.20
N GLN A 444 -41.80 12.56 5.66
CA GLN A 444 -42.10 11.98 6.97
C GLN A 444 -41.13 12.49 8.05
N PHE A 445 -39.82 12.40 7.81
CA PHE A 445 -38.81 12.66 8.86
C PHE A 445 -38.11 14.01 8.72
N GLY A 446 -37.78 14.41 7.48
CA GLY A 446 -37.00 15.61 7.13
C GLY A 446 -35.86 15.28 6.15
N LEU A 447 -35.02 16.25 5.81
CA LEU A 447 -33.90 16.09 4.86
C LEU A 447 -32.56 15.76 5.52
N ALA A 448 -32.32 16.33 6.71
CA ALA A 448 -31.08 16.10 7.45
C ALA A 448 -31.24 14.93 8.43
N PRO A 449 -32.45 14.74 8.94
CA PRO A 449 -33.02 13.40 9.10
C PRO A 449 -34.55 13.38 8.89
#